data_AF-A0A821GXS9-F1
#
_entry.id   AF-A0A821GXS9-F1
#
_cell.length_a   1.000
_cell.length_b   1.000
_cell.length_c   1.000
_cell.angle_alpha   90.00
_cell.angle_beta   90.00
_cell.angle_gamma   90.00
#
_symmetry.space_group_name_H-M   'P 1'
#
loop_
_entity.id
_entity.type
_entity.pdbx_description
1 polymer ?
#
loop_
_entity_poly.entity_id
_entity_poly.type
_entity_poly.pdbx_seq_one_letter_code
_entity_poly.pdbx_strand_id
1 'polypeptide(L)'
;MNDINQYIDQEILLKLYSGLEKVRYSPVACAIRMKTLECLRKSLPLQEPPDFYERVLQSFNSLVSYFETVCREEEHIPGPPCEKVTTFQRTLQQYALSTEQLQLIYFQEITQTHSPYPSPTNNGVIVFRTAYEVVNDLITIYVQILSCQDLPRMDYFGSSDPYVILELLPSTLYPKRPRMDKTITIKRTLVPQFNQLFQWYRLPLNIINIPGAVLRLSVWDKDIVKEDDFIGECFVPLINIESLSNRASIRDVPVLEVHLRRQNKHPQPKVYELIRNRAKFDQEAALFLKQRTRAMESGNGSDDTFVISNDRHSSGLHASTALRSLFCTLPFNIGFGFHSTAHDRSDVDDDDDEII
;
A
#
# COMPACT_ATOMS: atom_id res chain seq x y z
N MET A 1 -39.17 32.67 -59.39
CA MET A 1 -37.83 32.58 -58.77
C MET A 1 -37.90 32.26 -57.26
N ASN A 2 -39.08 31.97 -56.69
CA ASN A 2 -39.23 31.63 -55.26
C ASN A 2 -39.37 30.12 -54.96
N ASP A 3 -39.67 29.26 -55.94
CA ASP A 3 -39.93 27.84 -55.65
C ASP A 3 -38.68 26.98 -55.43
N ILE A 4 -37.53 27.36 -55.98
CA ILE A 4 -36.31 26.54 -55.88
C ILE A 4 -35.66 26.68 -54.49
N ASN A 5 -35.62 27.88 -53.91
CA ASN A 5 -35.06 28.08 -52.57
C ASN A 5 -35.97 27.47 -51.48
N GLN A 6 -37.30 27.51 -51.67
CA GLN A 6 -38.24 26.95 -50.71
C GLN A 6 -38.26 25.40 -50.74
N TYR A 7 -38.01 24.80 -51.91
CA TYR A 7 -37.86 23.35 -52.09
C TYR A 7 -36.50 22.82 -51.59
N ILE A 8 -35.43 23.61 -51.76
CA ILE A 8 -34.09 23.30 -51.22
C ILE A 8 -34.09 23.35 -49.69
N ASP A 9 -34.84 24.26 -49.06
CA ASP A 9 -34.82 24.34 -47.60
C ASP A 9 -35.65 23.24 -46.94
N GLN A 10 -36.91 23.02 -47.30
CA GLN A 10 -37.74 22.09 -46.52
C GLN A 10 -37.45 20.61 -46.79
N GLU A 11 -37.33 20.20 -48.05
CA GLU A 11 -37.22 18.79 -48.37
C GLU A 11 -35.82 18.24 -48.13
N ILE A 12 -34.78 19.07 -48.33
CA ILE A 12 -33.38 18.70 -48.04
C ILE A 12 -33.12 18.79 -46.53
N LEU A 13 -33.65 19.79 -45.80
CA LEU A 13 -33.54 19.79 -44.34
C LEU A 13 -34.28 18.61 -43.71
N LEU A 14 -35.46 18.23 -44.19
CA LEU A 14 -36.18 17.04 -43.70
C LEU A 14 -35.45 15.73 -44.06
N LYS A 15 -34.83 15.63 -45.23
CA LYS A 15 -33.99 14.47 -45.61
C LYS A 15 -32.67 14.43 -44.83
N LEU A 16 -32.06 15.59 -44.53
CA LEU A 16 -30.90 15.70 -43.65
C LEU A 16 -31.27 15.36 -42.21
N TYR A 17 -32.40 15.85 -41.69
CA TYR A 17 -32.91 15.54 -40.35
C TYR A 17 -33.26 14.06 -40.21
N SER A 18 -33.99 13.48 -41.17
CA SER A 18 -34.30 12.04 -41.16
C SER A 18 -33.08 11.16 -41.44
N GLY A 19 -32.05 11.70 -42.10
CA GLY A 19 -30.74 11.08 -42.24
C GLY A 19 -29.91 11.13 -40.94
N LEU A 20 -30.04 12.23 -40.18
CA LEU A 20 -29.44 12.42 -38.86
C LEU A 20 -30.14 11.58 -37.78
N GLU A 21 -31.47 11.46 -37.80
CA GLU A 21 -32.24 10.50 -36.96
C GLU A 21 -31.83 9.04 -37.21
N LYS A 22 -31.36 8.72 -38.42
CA LYS A 22 -30.85 7.38 -38.77
C LYS A 22 -29.40 7.15 -38.33
N VAL A 23 -28.65 8.19 -38.03
CA VAL A 23 -27.38 8.05 -37.32
C VAL A 23 -27.73 7.82 -35.87
N ARG A 24 -27.72 6.55 -35.43
CA ARG A 24 -27.76 6.24 -34.00
C ARG A 24 -26.69 7.12 -33.33
N TYR A 25 -27.07 8.05 -32.46
CA TYR A 25 -26.08 8.93 -31.83
C TYR A 25 -25.17 8.11 -30.90
N SER A 26 -25.64 6.96 -30.42
CA SER A 26 -24.90 5.97 -29.63
C SER A 26 -23.52 5.59 -30.21
N PRO A 27 -23.37 5.10 -31.47
CA PRO A 27 -22.06 4.87 -32.09
C PRO A 27 -21.14 6.10 -32.15
N VAL A 28 -21.69 7.27 -32.48
CA VAL A 28 -20.90 8.52 -32.61
C VAL A 28 -20.46 9.01 -31.22
N ALA A 29 -21.37 9.04 -30.26
CA ALA A 29 -21.10 9.35 -28.85
C ALA A 29 -20.09 8.38 -28.25
N CYS A 30 -20.18 7.09 -28.56
CA CYS A 30 -19.22 6.08 -28.14
C CYS A 30 -17.83 6.32 -28.75
N ALA A 31 -17.73 6.64 -30.04
CA ALA A 31 -16.48 6.98 -30.71
C ALA A 31 -15.84 8.25 -30.13
N ILE A 32 -16.64 9.30 -29.87
CA ILE A 32 -16.19 10.54 -29.21
C ILE A 32 -15.69 10.22 -27.80
N ARG A 33 -16.44 9.47 -27.00
CA ARG A 33 -16.04 9.04 -25.65
C ARG A 33 -14.69 8.33 -25.66
N MET A 34 -14.51 7.37 -26.58
CA MET A 34 -13.25 6.65 -26.73
C MET A 34 -12.09 7.54 -27.17
N LYS A 35 -12.33 8.48 -28.09
CA LYS A 35 -11.30 9.43 -28.53
C LYS A 35 -10.90 10.38 -27.42
N THR A 36 -11.86 10.89 -26.66
CA THR A 36 -11.61 11.75 -25.50
C THR A 36 -10.80 11.01 -24.43
N LEU A 37 -11.13 9.76 -24.12
CA LEU A 37 -10.34 8.90 -23.22
C LEU A 37 -8.90 8.74 -23.68
N GLU A 38 -8.68 8.45 -24.97
CA GLU A 38 -7.33 8.32 -25.51
C GLU A 38 -6.52 9.61 -25.42
N CYS A 39 -7.14 10.74 -25.73
CA CYS A 39 -6.50 12.05 -25.64
C CYS A 39 -6.12 12.37 -24.21
N LEU A 40 -7.06 12.25 -23.26
CA LEU A 40 -6.81 12.48 -21.83
C LEU A 40 -5.70 11.59 -21.28
N ARG A 41 -5.70 10.30 -21.65
CA ARG A 41 -4.66 9.36 -21.20
C ARG A 41 -3.28 9.73 -21.72
N LYS A 42 -3.17 10.24 -22.95
CA LYS A 42 -1.89 10.66 -23.55
C LYS A 42 -1.38 11.98 -23.00
N SER A 43 -2.28 12.88 -22.62
CA SER A 43 -1.95 14.23 -22.17
C SER A 43 -1.86 14.37 -20.65
N LEU A 44 -2.10 13.30 -19.88
CA LEU A 44 -2.11 13.38 -18.43
C LEU A 44 -0.68 13.58 -17.89
N PRO A 45 -0.37 14.72 -17.27
CA PRO A 45 0.93 14.92 -16.65
C PRO A 45 1.09 13.95 -15.46
N LEU A 46 2.29 13.42 -15.23
CA LEU A 46 2.60 12.45 -14.16
C LEU A 46 3.23 13.09 -12.91
N GLN A 47 3.42 14.42 -12.90
CA GLN A 47 4.16 15.15 -11.87
C GLN A 47 3.35 16.32 -11.29
N GLU A 48 2.03 16.17 -11.24
CA GLU A 48 1.15 17.17 -10.65
C GLU A 48 0.79 16.79 -9.20
N PRO A 49 0.34 17.75 -8.37
CA PRO A 49 -0.13 17.45 -7.01
C PRO A 49 -1.47 16.68 -7.02
N PRO A 50 -1.83 16.00 -5.92
CA PRO A 50 -3.08 15.23 -5.79
C PRO A 50 -4.34 16.01 -6.20
N ASP A 51 -4.46 17.26 -5.75
CA ASP A 51 -5.60 18.14 -6.03
C ASP A 51 -5.84 18.36 -7.54
N PHE A 52 -4.78 18.33 -8.35
CA PHE A 52 -4.91 18.40 -9.80
C PHE A 52 -5.66 17.17 -10.31
N TYR A 53 -5.25 15.97 -9.89
CA TYR A 53 -5.89 14.73 -10.30
C TYR A 53 -7.30 14.59 -9.73
N GLU A 54 -7.59 15.12 -8.55
CA GLU A 54 -8.95 15.20 -8.03
C GLU A 54 -9.87 16.03 -8.94
N ARG A 55 -9.42 17.21 -9.37
CA ARG A 55 -10.19 18.05 -10.31
C ARG A 55 -10.38 17.37 -11.67
N VAL A 56 -9.35 16.68 -12.16
CA VAL A 56 -9.44 15.90 -13.40
C VAL A 56 -10.42 14.73 -13.24
N LEU A 57 -10.37 14.03 -12.11
CA LEU A 57 -11.27 12.91 -11.80
C LEU A 57 -12.72 13.39 -11.68
N GLN A 58 -12.98 14.51 -11.02
CA GLN A 58 -14.31 15.11 -10.94
C GLN A 58 -14.84 15.47 -12.33
N SER A 59 -14.03 16.15 -13.14
CA SER A 59 -14.39 16.52 -14.52
C SER A 59 -14.64 15.28 -15.38
N PHE A 60 -13.81 14.25 -15.21
CA PHE A 60 -13.93 12.98 -15.91
C PHE A 60 -15.21 12.23 -15.54
N ASN A 61 -15.55 12.16 -14.25
CA ASN A 61 -16.79 11.53 -13.78
C ASN A 61 -18.04 12.25 -14.32
N SER A 62 -18.04 13.59 -14.34
CA SER A 62 -19.12 14.37 -14.97
C SER A 62 -19.27 14.06 -16.45
N LEU A 63 -18.15 13.93 -17.17
CA LEU A 63 -18.14 13.57 -18.59
C LEU A 63 -18.65 12.14 -18.81
N VAL A 64 -18.26 11.18 -17.98
CA VAL A 64 -18.77 9.80 -18.04
C VAL A 64 -20.28 9.78 -17.79
N SER A 65 -20.76 10.49 -16.76
CA SER A 65 -22.19 10.61 -16.45
C SER A 65 -23.01 11.20 -17.60
N TYR A 66 -22.47 12.24 -18.25
CA TYR A 66 -23.09 12.83 -19.45
C TYR A 66 -23.25 11.78 -20.57
N PHE A 67 -22.17 11.07 -20.91
CA PHE A 67 -22.25 10.04 -21.95
C PHE A 67 -23.17 8.88 -21.58
N GLU A 68 -23.24 8.49 -20.30
CA GLU A 68 -24.17 7.46 -19.84
C GLU A 68 -25.64 7.90 -19.95
N THR A 69 -25.93 9.17 -19.66
CA THR A 69 -27.27 9.75 -19.79
C THR A 69 -27.72 9.75 -21.26
N VAL A 70 -26.87 10.26 -22.16
CA VAL A 70 -27.15 10.28 -23.61
C VAL A 70 -27.37 8.87 -24.17
N CYS A 71 -26.61 7.88 -23.70
CA CYS A 71 -26.79 6.49 -24.15
C CYS A 71 -28.10 5.85 -23.64
N ARG A 72 -28.57 6.20 -22.44
CA ARG A 72 -29.81 5.65 -21.85
C ARG A 72 -31.08 6.19 -22.52
N GLU A 73 -31.04 7.43 -23.01
CA GLU A 73 -32.15 8.03 -23.74
C GLU A 73 -32.39 7.35 -25.11
N GLU A 74 -31.36 6.73 -25.70
CA GLU A 74 -31.45 6.06 -27.01
C GLU A 74 -31.58 4.53 -26.95
N GLU A 75 -30.96 3.86 -25.98
CA GLU A 75 -30.98 2.40 -25.84
C GLU A 75 -31.50 2.01 -24.45
N HIS A 76 -32.64 1.33 -24.40
CA HIS A 76 -33.32 0.93 -23.15
C HIS A 76 -32.60 -0.20 -22.36
N ILE A 77 -31.33 -0.46 -22.65
CA ILE A 77 -30.45 -1.36 -21.91
C ILE A 77 -29.10 -0.64 -21.73
N PRO A 78 -28.66 -0.31 -20.49
CA PRO A 78 -27.33 0.22 -20.25
C PRO A 78 -26.28 -0.77 -20.75
N GLY A 79 -25.46 -0.37 -21.72
CA GLY A 79 -24.30 -1.17 -22.12
C GLY A 79 -23.34 -1.39 -20.93
N PRO A 80 -22.58 -2.51 -20.89
CA PRO A 80 -21.68 -2.81 -19.78
C PRO A 80 -20.64 -1.69 -19.59
N PRO A 81 -20.18 -1.44 -18.35
CA PRO A 81 -19.16 -0.43 -18.07
C PRO A 81 -17.94 -0.66 -18.97
N CYS A 82 -17.52 0.37 -19.70
CA CYS A 82 -16.34 0.25 -20.54
C CYS A 82 -15.12 -0.02 -19.65
N GLU A 83 -14.48 -1.17 -19.82
CA GLU A 83 -13.29 -1.57 -19.05
C GLU A 83 -12.18 -0.51 -19.12
N LYS A 84 -12.05 0.17 -20.27
CA LYS A 84 -11.09 1.26 -20.46
C LYS A 84 -11.43 2.51 -19.64
N VAL A 85 -12.73 2.84 -19.51
CA VAL A 85 -13.20 3.95 -18.67
C VAL A 85 -12.90 3.64 -17.20
N THR A 86 -13.29 2.46 -16.74
CA THR A 86 -13.09 2.06 -15.33
C THR A 86 -11.61 1.95 -14.96
N THR A 87 -10.77 1.44 -15.87
CA THR A 87 -9.31 1.38 -15.66
C THR A 87 -8.69 2.77 -15.59
N PHE A 88 -9.11 3.71 -16.45
CA PHE A 88 -8.60 5.07 -16.41
C PHE A 88 -9.07 5.82 -15.15
N GLN A 89 -10.33 5.63 -14.76
CA GLN A 89 -10.89 6.18 -13.53
C GLN A 89 -10.11 5.70 -12.29
N ARG A 90 -9.82 4.39 -12.19
CA ARG A 90 -8.96 3.84 -11.12
C ARG A 90 -7.55 4.44 -11.14
N THR A 91 -6.98 4.66 -12.32
CA THR A 91 -5.65 5.27 -12.45
C THR A 91 -5.65 6.70 -11.91
N LEU A 92 -6.65 7.50 -12.28
CA LEU A 92 -6.83 8.87 -11.77
C LEU A 92 -7.06 8.88 -10.25
N GLN A 93 -7.89 7.96 -9.74
CA GLN A 93 -8.09 7.79 -8.31
C GLN A 93 -6.78 7.51 -7.58
N GLN A 94 -5.92 6.63 -8.11
CA GLN A 94 -4.60 6.37 -7.53
C GLN A 94 -3.71 7.61 -7.52
N TYR A 95 -3.72 8.42 -8.59
CA TYR A 95 -2.94 9.66 -8.65
C TYR A 95 -3.46 10.75 -7.71
N ALA A 96 -4.74 10.72 -7.36
CA ALA A 96 -5.37 11.64 -6.42
C ALA A 96 -5.14 11.29 -4.94
N LEU A 97 -4.61 10.11 -4.60
CA LEU A 97 -4.38 9.72 -3.20
C LEU A 97 -3.35 10.63 -2.50
N SER A 98 -3.41 10.77 -1.18
CA SER A 98 -2.35 11.45 -0.41
C SER A 98 -1.06 10.63 -0.39
N THR A 99 0.07 11.25 -0.07
CA THR A 99 1.35 10.53 0.01
C THR A 99 1.38 9.50 1.14
N GLU A 100 0.74 9.79 2.28
CA GLU A 100 0.47 8.80 3.33
C GLU A 100 -0.28 7.57 2.80
N GLN A 101 -1.37 7.77 2.02
CA GLN A 101 -2.15 6.68 1.43
C GLN A 101 -1.32 5.85 0.44
N LEU A 102 -0.46 6.48 -0.35
CA LEU A 102 0.44 5.76 -1.25
C LEU A 102 1.47 4.92 -0.48
N GLN A 103 1.99 5.43 0.64
CA GLN A 103 2.88 4.65 1.50
C GLN A 103 2.17 3.44 2.13
N LEU A 104 0.91 3.59 2.54
CA LEU A 104 0.10 2.47 3.03
C LEU A 104 -0.07 1.39 1.96
N ILE A 105 -0.44 1.76 0.74
CA ILE A 105 -0.54 0.82 -0.38
C ILE A 105 0.80 0.13 -0.64
N TYR A 106 1.90 0.88 -0.61
CA TYR A 106 3.24 0.33 -0.77
C TYR A 106 3.56 -0.73 0.29
N PHE A 107 3.36 -0.41 1.58
CA PHE A 107 3.65 -1.33 2.67
C PHE A 107 2.73 -2.56 2.65
N GLN A 108 1.48 -2.39 2.26
CA GLN A 108 0.55 -3.48 2.04
C GLN A 108 1.03 -4.42 0.91
N GLU A 109 1.44 -3.87 -0.24
CA GLU A 109 1.92 -4.68 -1.37
C GLU A 109 3.22 -5.44 -1.03
N ILE A 110 4.19 -4.80 -0.37
CA ILE A 110 5.44 -5.51 -0.01
C ILE A 110 5.17 -6.62 1.02
N THR A 111 4.31 -6.38 2.01
CA THR A 111 4.02 -7.40 3.04
C THR A 111 3.25 -8.60 2.48
N GLN A 112 2.44 -8.41 1.43
CA GLN A 112 1.71 -9.48 0.74
C GLN A 112 2.56 -10.26 -0.27
N THR A 113 3.45 -9.58 -0.99
CA THR A 113 4.31 -10.22 -2.00
C THR A 113 5.45 -11.03 -1.40
N HIS A 114 5.73 -10.82 -0.11
CA HIS A 114 6.74 -11.56 0.62
C HIS A 114 6.23 -12.96 0.98
N SER A 115 6.79 -13.97 0.28
CA SER A 115 6.53 -15.38 0.55
C SER A 115 6.65 -15.70 2.05
N PRO A 116 5.68 -16.44 2.63
CA PRO A 116 5.77 -16.93 4.01
C PRO A 116 6.86 -17.99 4.17
N TYR A 117 7.39 -18.51 3.07
CA TYR A 117 8.49 -19.46 3.08
C TYR A 117 9.84 -18.72 3.11
N PRO A 118 10.75 -19.12 4.00
CA PRO A 118 12.11 -18.59 4.00
C PRO A 118 12.77 -18.97 2.68
N SER A 119 12.88 -18.02 1.76
CA SER A 119 14.00 -18.07 0.84
C SER A 119 15.25 -17.86 1.70
N PRO A 120 16.27 -18.72 1.62
CA PRO A 120 17.50 -18.54 2.39
C PRO A 120 18.15 -17.23 1.96
N THR A 121 17.80 -16.14 2.64
CA THR A 121 18.45 -14.85 2.50
C THR A 121 19.67 -14.87 3.38
N ASN A 122 20.84 -14.55 2.82
CA ASN A 122 22.11 -14.51 3.55
C ASN A 122 22.24 -13.29 4.49
N ASN A 123 21.12 -12.74 4.97
CA ASN A 123 21.09 -11.55 5.84
C ASN A 123 20.75 -11.89 7.30
N GLY A 124 20.56 -13.17 7.61
CA GLY A 124 20.22 -13.67 8.94
C GLY A 124 18.73 -13.60 9.30
N VAL A 125 18.45 -13.94 10.56
CA VAL A 125 17.10 -14.05 11.13
C VAL A 125 17.01 -13.15 12.36
N ILE A 126 15.90 -12.41 12.51
CA ILE A 126 15.57 -11.68 13.73
C ILE A 126 14.52 -12.46 14.54
N VAL A 127 14.75 -12.54 15.85
CA VAL A 127 13.92 -13.27 16.81
C VAL A 127 13.33 -12.28 17.81
N PHE A 128 12.00 -12.20 17.88
CA PHE A 128 11.32 -11.21 18.72
C PHE A 128 9.93 -11.67 19.17
N ARG A 129 9.33 -10.94 20.11
CA ARG A 129 7.90 -11.03 20.45
C ARG A 129 7.24 -9.69 20.19
N THR A 130 5.98 -9.70 19.77
CA THR A 130 5.19 -8.46 19.69
C THR A 130 3.74 -8.72 20.02
N ALA A 131 3.11 -7.79 20.73
CA ALA A 131 1.70 -7.80 21.06
C ALA A 131 1.24 -6.37 21.36
N TYR A 132 -0.07 -6.14 21.40
CA TYR A 132 -0.62 -4.86 21.83
C TYR A 132 -1.61 -5.03 22.98
N GLU A 133 -1.70 -4.04 23.85
CA GLU A 133 -2.72 -3.95 24.90
C GLU A 133 -3.64 -2.77 24.62
N VAL A 134 -4.93 -2.92 24.89
CA VAL A 134 -5.93 -1.84 24.79
C VAL A 134 -6.29 -1.36 26.18
N VAL A 135 -6.14 -0.06 26.44
CA VAL A 135 -6.56 0.60 27.67
C VAL A 135 -7.25 1.91 27.31
N ASN A 136 -8.52 2.06 27.64
CA ASN A 136 -9.32 3.28 27.39
C ASN A 136 -9.25 3.75 25.91
N ASP A 137 -9.54 2.86 24.96
CA ASP A 137 -9.48 3.09 23.51
C ASP A 137 -8.12 3.55 22.94
N LEU A 138 -7.08 3.44 23.76
CA LEU A 138 -5.70 3.64 23.37
C LEU A 138 -4.97 2.31 23.40
N ILE A 139 -4.03 2.13 22.49
CA ILE A 139 -3.18 0.95 22.45
C ILE A 139 -1.75 1.25 22.92
N THR A 140 -1.16 0.26 23.56
CA THR A 140 0.27 0.17 23.80
C THR A 140 0.81 -1.00 23.00
N ILE A 141 1.72 -0.73 22.06
CA ILE A 141 2.41 -1.80 21.31
C ILE A 141 3.68 -2.17 22.05
N TYR A 142 3.83 -3.44 22.34
CA TYR A 142 5.01 -4.04 22.95
C TYR A 142 5.83 -4.79 21.90
N VAL A 143 7.14 -4.57 21.90
CA VAL A 143 8.08 -5.33 21.08
C VAL A 143 9.28 -5.74 21.92
N GLN A 144 9.50 -7.04 22.06
CA GLN A 144 10.68 -7.58 22.74
C GLN A 144 11.64 -8.15 21.70
N ILE A 145 12.75 -7.46 21.45
CA ILE A 145 13.83 -7.99 20.60
C ILE A 145 14.64 -8.97 21.43
N LEU A 146 14.65 -10.24 21.02
CA LEU A 146 15.35 -11.30 21.73
C LEU A 146 16.79 -11.42 21.20
N SER A 147 16.92 -11.73 19.91
CA SER A 147 18.21 -11.96 19.29
C SER A 147 18.18 -11.81 17.77
N CYS A 148 19.36 -11.87 17.15
CA CYS A 148 19.47 -12.25 15.75
C CYS A 148 20.37 -13.48 15.60
N GLN A 149 20.24 -14.17 14.47
CA GLN A 149 21.01 -15.37 14.12
C GLN A 149 21.52 -15.24 12.69
N ASP A 150 22.66 -15.86 12.42
CA ASP A 150 23.25 -15.97 11.08
C ASP A 150 23.39 -14.62 10.33
N LEU A 151 23.74 -13.56 11.05
CA LEU A 151 24.00 -12.27 10.42
C LEU A 151 25.25 -12.36 9.52
N PRO A 152 25.28 -11.66 8.37
CA PRO A 152 26.47 -11.57 7.53
C PRO A 152 27.56 -10.76 8.24
N ARG A 153 28.81 -11.04 7.88
CA ARG A 153 29.96 -10.21 8.30
C ARG A 153 29.99 -8.96 7.45
N MET A 154 29.93 -7.78 8.07
CA MET A 154 30.13 -6.52 7.34
C MET A 154 31.51 -5.89 7.62
N ASP A 155 32.13 -6.17 8.78
CA ASP A 155 33.48 -5.67 9.08
C ASP A 155 34.60 -6.54 8.49
N TYR A 156 35.70 -5.87 8.11
CA TYR A 156 36.93 -6.48 7.58
C TYR A 156 37.57 -7.51 8.53
N PHE A 157 37.44 -7.31 9.85
CA PHE A 157 38.01 -8.21 10.87
C PHE A 157 37.08 -9.37 11.27
N GLY A 158 36.01 -9.61 10.49
CA GLY A 158 35.32 -10.89 10.47
C GLY A 158 34.10 -11.02 11.39
N SER A 159 33.56 -9.92 11.91
CA SER A 159 32.32 -9.89 12.69
C SER A 159 31.47 -8.68 12.30
N SER A 160 30.36 -8.47 13.00
CA SER A 160 29.57 -7.24 12.94
C SER A 160 29.35 -6.73 14.36
N ASP A 161 29.07 -5.44 14.49
CA ASP A 161 28.58 -4.74 15.67
C ASP A 161 27.06 -4.44 15.53
N PRO A 162 26.18 -5.46 15.54
CA PRO A 162 24.77 -5.28 15.20
C PRO A 162 23.96 -4.49 16.23
N TYR A 163 23.01 -3.72 15.73
CA TYR A 163 21.89 -3.14 16.48
C TYR A 163 20.61 -3.15 15.64
N VAL A 164 19.45 -3.07 16.32
CA VAL A 164 18.13 -3.07 15.68
C VAL A 164 17.48 -1.71 15.86
N ILE A 165 16.97 -1.13 14.77
CA ILE A 165 16.06 0.02 14.77
C ILE A 165 14.63 -0.50 14.58
N LEU A 166 13.71 0.00 15.40
CA LEU A 166 12.30 -0.32 15.33
C LEU A 166 11.50 0.93 14.97
N GLU A 167 10.76 0.87 13.86
CA GLU A 167 9.99 1.99 13.31
C GLU A 167 8.52 1.61 13.08
N LEU A 168 7.59 2.44 13.57
CA LEU A 168 6.17 2.34 13.20
C LEU A 168 5.91 3.20 11.95
N LEU A 169 5.46 2.58 10.87
CA LEU A 169 5.31 3.19 9.55
C LEU A 169 3.86 3.07 9.03
N PRO A 170 3.43 3.98 8.13
CA PRO A 170 4.05 5.26 7.74
C PRO A 170 4.21 6.22 8.93
N SER A 171 5.29 7.01 8.96
CA SER A 171 5.57 7.86 10.13
C SER A 171 4.48 8.92 10.37
N THR A 172 3.74 9.30 9.33
CA THR A 172 2.67 10.30 9.34
C THR A 172 1.44 9.89 10.15
N LEU A 173 1.16 8.58 10.30
CA LEU A 173 0.01 8.09 11.05
C LEU A 173 0.03 8.35 12.57
N TYR A 174 1.19 8.65 13.15
CA TYR A 174 1.32 8.76 14.62
C TYR A 174 2.12 10.03 15.01
N PRO A 175 1.63 11.24 14.66
CA PRO A 175 2.41 12.48 14.63
C PRO A 175 2.58 13.15 16.01
N LYS A 176 2.62 12.35 17.09
CA LYS A 176 2.63 12.84 18.49
C LYS A 176 3.68 12.18 19.41
N ARG A 177 4.47 11.20 18.92
CA ARG A 177 5.55 10.51 19.69
C ARG A 177 6.70 10.04 18.79
N PRO A 178 7.97 10.00 19.27
CA PRO A 178 9.08 9.34 18.57
C PRO A 178 8.82 7.83 18.47
N ARG A 179 9.04 7.25 17.28
CA ARG A 179 8.84 5.81 16.98
C ARG A 179 9.93 5.33 16.03
N MET A 180 11.16 5.47 16.49
CA MET A 180 12.41 5.05 15.84
C MET A 180 13.35 4.61 16.97
N ASP A 181 12.87 3.70 17.82
CA ASP A 181 13.64 3.20 18.95
C ASP A 181 14.78 2.32 18.44
N LYS A 182 15.83 2.19 19.24
CA LYS A 182 16.97 1.35 18.90
C LYS A 182 17.44 0.52 20.07
N THR A 183 17.93 -0.67 19.77
CA THR A 183 18.62 -1.49 20.77
C THR A 183 19.98 -0.92 21.12
N ILE A 184 20.57 -1.45 22.18
CA ILE A 184 22.02 -1.38 22.35
C ILE A 184 22.72 -2.04 21.15
N THR A 185 23.94 -1.58 20.87
CA THR A 185 24.85 -2.22 19.93
C THR A 185 25.62 -3.33 20.64
N ILE A 186 25.63 -4.53 20.08
CA ILE A 186 26.42 -5.65 20.62
C ILE A 186 27.63 -5.83 19.72
N LYS A 187 28.82 -5.71 20.30
CA LYS A 187 30.05 -5.72 19.51
C LYS A 187 30.46 -7.13 19.09
N ARG A 188 31.00 -7.25 17.88
CA ARG A 188 31.76 -8.37 17.34
C ARG A 188 31.04 -9.70 17.43
N THR A 189 29.79 -9.74 16.96
CA THR A 189 28.97 -10.95 16.96
C THR A 189 28.05 -11.02 15.74
N LEU A 190 27.79 -12.23 15.26
CA LEU A 190 26.79 -12.53 14.24
C LEU A 190 25.51 -13.13 14.83
N VAL A 191 25.49 -13.33 16.16
CA VAL A 191 24.39 -13.91 16.94
C VAL A 191 24.06 -13.02 18.16
N PRO A 192 23.74 -11.73 17.96
CA PRO A 192 23.51 -10.80 19.07
C PRO A 192 22.31 -11.21 19.93
N GLN A 193 22.45 -11.06 21.25
CA GLN A 193 21.40 -11.32 22.24
C GLN A 193 21.00 -10.01 22.92
N PHE A 194 19.87 -9.44 22.53
CA PHE A 194 19.43 -8.12 23.02
C PHE A 194 18.55 -8.23 24.27
N ASN A 195 17.57 -9.13 24.26
CA ASN A 195 16.56 -9.28 25.32
C ASN A 195 15.93 -7.95 25.79
N GLN A 196 15.72 -7.00 24.88
CA GLN A 196 15.30 -5.64 25.17
C GLN A 196 13.81 -5.43 24.80
N LEU A 197 13.05 -4.79 25.71
CA LEU A 197 11.62 -4.52 25.55
C LEU A 197 11.38 -3.04 25.23
N PHE A 198 10.55 -2.78 24.21
CA PHE A 198 10.11 -1.46 23.76
C PHE A 198 8.58 -1.35 23.84
N GLN A 199 8.07 -0.14 24.12
CA GLN A 199 6.67 0.09 24.50
C GLN A 199 6.15 1.44 23.95
N TRP A 200 5.46 1.44 22.81
CA TRP A 200 4.79 2.65 22.31
C TRP A 200 3.38 2.77 22.87
N TYR A 201 3.24 3.43 24.02
CA TYR A 201 1.94 3.70 24.66
C TYR A 201 1.15 4.82 23.96
N ARG A 202 -0.17 4.83 24.19
CA ARG A 202 -1.12 5.91 23.83
C ARG A 202 -1.29 6.15 22.34
N LEU A 203 -1.29 5.08 21.54
CA LEU A 203 -1.65 5.17 20.13
C LEU A 203 -3.17 5.01 19.97
N PRO A 204 -3.82 5.68 19.00
CA PRO A 204 -5.21 5.42 18.67
C PRO A 204 -5.47 3.95 18.29
N LEU A 205 -6.56 3.36 18.82
CA LEU A 205 -6.91 1.95 18.56
C LEU A 205 -7.10 1.63 17.08
N ASN A 206 -7.66 2.55 16.30
CA ASN A 206 -7.92 2.34 14.88
C ASN A 206 -6.66 2.01 14.06
N ILE A 207 -5.47 2.42 14.51
CA ILE A 207 -4.20 2.19 13.81
C ILE A 207 -3.90 0.70 13.62
N ILE A 208 -4.31 -0.17 14.54
CA ILE A 208 -4.08 -1.61 14.43
C ILE A 208 -4.76 -2.22 13.19
N ASN A 209 -5.86 -1.60 12.73
CA ASN A 209 -6.69 -2.09 11.64
C ASN A 209 -6.40 -1.42 10.30
N ILE A 210 -5.44 -0.48 10.22
CA ILE A 210 -5.13 0.23 8.98
C ILE A 210 -4.30 -0.68 8.07
N PRO A 211 -4.79 -1.06 6.87
CA PRO A 211 -3.99 -1.82 5.91
C PRO A 211 -2.74 -1.04 5.51
N GLY A 212 -1.58 -1.69 5.54
CA GLY A 212 -0.30 -1.05 5.24
C GLY A 212 0.35 -0.32 6.42
N ALA A 213 -0.32 -0.22 7.58
CA ALA A 213 0.39 0.15 8.80
C ALA A 213 1.27 -1.03 9.25
N VAL A 214 2.56 -0.77 9.44
CA VAL A 214 3.56 -1.81 9.71
C VAL A 214 4.53 -1.41 10.83
N LEU A 215 4.97 -2.41 11.58
CA LEU A 215 6.19 -2.36 12.38
C LEU A 215 7.36 -2.80 11.49
N ARG A 216 8.28 -1.89 11.17
CA ARG A 216 9.57 -2.24 10.57
C ARG A 216 10.58 -2.55 11.67
N LEU A 217 11.31 -3.64 11.50
CA LEU A 217 12.53 -3.94 12.24
C LEU A 217 13.68 -3.95 11.25
N SER A 218 14.70 -3.11 11.46
CA SER A 218 15.88 -3.05 10.60
C SER A 218 17.15 -3.29 11.40
N VAL A 219 18.00 -4.17 10.90
CA VAL A 219 19.27 -4.54 11.52
C VAL A 219 20.40 -3.85 10.77
N TRP A 220 21.29 -3.25 11.54
CA TRP A 220 22.39 -2.43 11.06
C TRP A 220 23.68 -2.85 11.75
N ASP A 221 24.79 -2.75 11.05
CA ASP A 221 26.13 -2.85 11.61
C ASP A 221 26.63 -1.46 12.00
N LYS A 222 27.16 -1.33 13.22
CA LYS A 222 27.69 -0.05 13.72
C LYS A 222 29.14 0.11 13.29
N ASP A 223 29.38 1.09 12.43
CA ASP A 223 30.72 1.46 12.01
C ASP A 223 31.29 2.60 12.85
N ILE A 224 32.61 2.54 13.10
CA ILE A 224 33.34 3.58 13.83
C ILE A 224 33.73 4.73 12.91
N VAL A 225 34.12 4.42 11.67
CA VAL A 225 34.74 5.38 10.74
C VAL A 225 33.83 5.75 9.57
N LYS A 226 33.04 4.81 9.07
CA LYS A 226 32.12 5.01 7.93
C LYS A 226 30.66 5.08 8.40
N GLU A 227 29.75 5.27 7.45
CA GLU A 227 28.32 5.13 7.73
C GLU A 227 27.98 3.68 8.06
N ASP A 228 27.06 3.52 9.02
CA ASP A 228 26.56 2.21 9.47
C ASP A 228 25.98 1.40 8.30
N ASP A 229 26.46 0.17 8.13
CA ASP A 229 26.01 -0.73 7.08
C ASP A 229 24.63 -1.34 7.38
N PHE A 230 23.72 -1.30 6.41
CA PHE A 230 22.43 -1.97 6.54
C PHE A 230 22.56 -3.48 6.28
N ILE A 231 22.15 -4.31 7.25
CA ILE A 231 22.17 -5.77 7.12
C ILE A 231 20.88 -6.25 6.44
N GLY A 232 19.73 -5.87 6.98
CA GLY A 232 18.42 -6.25 6.42
C GLY A 232 17.26 -5.77 7.28
N GLU A 233 16.04 -5.95 6.77
CA GLU A 233 14.82 -5.54 7.46
C GLU A 233 13.70 -6.58 7.32
N CYS A 234 12.72 -6.49 8.21
CA CYS A 234 11.43 -7.14 8.04
C CYS A 234 10.29 -6.18 8.40
N PHE A 235 9.11 -6.47 7.87
CA PHE A 235 7.89 -5.71 8.12
C PHE A 235 6.82 -6.62 8.71
N VAL A 236 6.23 -6.21 9.82
CA VAL A 236 5.11 -6.89 10.46
C VAL A 236 3.88 -6.00 10.30
N PRO A 237 2.85 -6.40 9.54
CA PRO A 237 1.58 -5.70 9.50
C PRO A 237 1.01 -5.55 10.91
N LEU A 238 0.58 -4.34 11.29
CA LEU A 238 0.03 -4.11 12.63
C LEU A 238 -1.25 -4.93 12.86
N ILE A 239 -2.03 -5.15 11.80
CA ILE A 239 -3.23 -6.02 11.82
C ILE A 239 -2.93 -7.47 12.21
N ASN A 240 -1.67 -7.90 12.07
CA ASN A 240 -1.22 -9.25 12.43
C ASN A 240 -0.69 -9.34 13.86
N ILE A 241 -0.57 -8.23 14.59
CA ILE A 241 -0.10 -8.23 15.97
C ILE A 241 -1.26 -8.64 16.88
N GLU A 242 -1.04 -9.62 17.75
CA GLU A 242 -2.09 -10.11 18.64
C GLU A 242 -2.31 -9.21 19.87
N SER A 243 -3.54 -9.18 20.37
CA SER A 243 -3.86 -8.50 21.63
C SER A 243 -3.40 -9.30 22.85
N LEU A 244 -2.92 -8.61 23.88
CA LEU A 244 -2.55 -9.17 25.18
C LEU A 244 -3.75 -9.47 26.08
N SER A 245 -4.99 -9.16 25.69
CA SER A 245 -6.17 -9.31 26.56
C SER A 245 -6.34 -10.70 27.19
N ASN A 246 -5.82 -11.77 26.54
CA ASN A 246 -5.89 -13.15 27.04
C ASN A 246 -4.55 -13.66 27.60
N ARG A 247 -3.54 -12.81 27.78
CA ARG A 247 -2.18 -13.18 28.23
C ARG A 247 -1.76 -12.32 29.42
N ALA A 248 -1.07 -12.91 30.39
CA ALA A 248 -0.61 -12.18 31.57
C ALA A 248 0.60 -11.27 31.25
N SER A 249 1.43 -11.66 30.28
CA SER A 249 2.61 -10.89 29.89
C SER A 249 2.97 -11.08 28.42
N ILE A 250 3.76 -10.15 27.87
CA ILE A 250 4.42 -10.34 26.57
C ILE A 250 5.28 -11.61 26.52
N ARG A 251 5.76 -12.12 27.65
CA ARG A 251 6.54 -13.37 27.70
C ARG A 251 5.73 -14.59 27.27
N ASP A 252 4.41 -14.54 27.42
CA ASP A 252 3.49 -15.61 27.05
C ASP A 252 3.10 -15.56 25.56
N VAL A 253 3.57 -14.54 24.84
CA VAL A 253 3.38 -14.38 23.40
C VAL A 253 4.36 -15.29 22.65
N PRO A 254 3.91 -15.97 21.58
CA PRO A 254 4.78 -16.75 20.70
C PRO A 254 5.98 -15.95 20.22
N VAL A 255 7.12 -16.62 20.12
CA VAL A 255 8.32 -16.06 19.52
C VAL A 255 8.15 -16.08 18.00
N LEU A 256 8.44 -14.95 17.37
CA LEU A 256 8.48 -14.77 15.93
C LEU A 256 9.93 -14.85 15.48
N GLU A 257 10.18 -15.68 14.47
CA GLU A 257 11.47 -15.82 13.80
C GLU A 257 11.28 -15.41 12.34
N VAL A 258 11.89 -14.29 11.94
CA VAL A 258 11.68 -13.69 10.63
C VAL A 258 13.01 -13.49 9.92
N HIS A 259 13.11 -13.96 8.68
CA HIS A 259 14.30 -13.77 7.85
C HIS A 259 14.41 -12.30 7.43
N LEU A 260 15.62 -11.75 7.58
CA LEU A 260 15.93 -10.38 7.21
C LEU A 260 16.09 -10.28 5.70
N ARG A 261 15.48 -9.26 5.10
CA ARG A 261 15.51 -9.06 3.65
C ARG A 261 16.14 -7.71 3.33
N ARG A 262 16.88 -7.68 2.23
CA ARG A 262 17.21 -6.44 1.53
C ARG A 262 16.20 -6.29 0.41
N GLN A 263 15.55 -5.14 0.30
CA GLN A 263 14.62 -4.93 -0.81
C GLN A 263 15.38 -4.88 -2.14
N ASN A 264 14.96 -5.70 -3.09
CA ASN A 264 15.53 -5.71 -4.44
C ASN A 264 15.23 -4.39 -5.17
N LYS A 265 16.20 -3.91 -5.95
CA LYS A 265 16.10 -2.63 -6.65
C LYS A 265 15.00 -2.63 -7.75
N HIS A 266 14.70 -3.80 -8.31
CA HIS A 266 13.55 -4.07 -9.19
C HIS A 266 13.03 -5.51 -9.02
N PRO A 267 11.77 -5.83 -9.38
CA PRO A 267 10.68 -4.89 -9.66
C PRO A 267 10.05 -4.35 -8.37
N GLN A 268 9.84 -3.05 -8.30
CA GLN A 268 9.14 -2.39 -7.19
C GLN A 268 7.63 -2.31 -7.49
N PRO A 269 6.77 -2.24 -6.44
CA PRO A 269 5.36 -1.87 -6.57
C PRO A 269 5.15 -0.67 -7.49
N LYS A 270 4.08 -0.67 -8.30
CA LYS A 270 3.77 0.47 -9.19
C LYS A 270 3.63 1.78 -8.43
N VAL A 271 3.10 1.71 -7.20
CA VAL A 271 2.95 2.85 -6.30
C VAL A 271 4.30 3.50 -5.91
N TYR A 272 5.40 2.74 -5.89
CA TYR A 272 6.73 3.28 -5.60
C TYR A 272 7.14 4.34 -6.63
N GLU A 273 6.84 4.12 -7.91
CA GLU A 273 7.15 5.07 -8.98
C GLU A 273 6.27 6.33 -8.91
N LEU A 274 5.03 6.19 -8.45
CA LEU A 274 4.17 7.33 -8.21
C LEU A 274 4.71 8.21 -7.07
N ILE A 275 5.15 7.60 -5.96
CA ILE A 275 5.81 8.33 -4.87
C ILE A 275 7.11 8.98 -5.37
N ARG A 276 7.88 8.29 -6.24
CA ARG A 276 9.07 8.85 -6.90
C ARG A 276 8.78 10.15 -7.65
N ASN A 277 7.71 10.17 -8.44
CA ASN A 277 7.32 11.36 -9.19
C ASN A 277 6.95 12.54 -8.27
N ARG A 278 6.36 12.27 -7.10
CA ARG A 278 5.96 13.30 -6.12
C ARG A 278 7.10 13.93 -5.35
N ALA A 279 8.20 13.20 -5.13
CA ALA A 279 9.32 13.69 -4.33
C ALA A 279 9.98 14.98 -4.85
N LYS A 280 9.65 15.42 -6.07
CA LYS A 280 10.06 16.73 -6.61
C LYS A 280 9.40 17.92 -5.91
N PHE A 281 8.19 17.73 -5.38
CA PHE A 281 7.40 18.80 -4.77
C PHE A 281 6.84 18.44 -3.39
N ASP A 282 6.85 17.16 -3.01
CA ASP A 282 6.36 16.66 -1.73
C ASP A 282 7.52 16.16 -0.85
N GLN A 283 7.72 16.83 0.29
CA GLN A 283 8.78 16.50 1.25
C GLN A 283 8.56 15.14 1.92
N GLU A 284 7.32 14.72 2.16
CA GLU A 284 7.00 13.41 2.74
C GLU A 284 7.44 12.30 1.78
N ALA A 285 7.11 12.46 0.49
CA ALA A 285 7.53 11.53 -0.56
C ALA A 285 9.07 11.48 -0.68
N ALA A 286 9.74 12.63 -0.60
CA ALA A 286 11.21 12.70 -0.64
C ALA A 286 11.87 11.99 0.55
N LEU A 287 11.32 12.16 1.76
CA LEU A 287 11.81 11.48 2.97
C LEU A 287 11.61 9.97 2.89
N PHE A 288 10.44 9.52 2.43
CA PHE A 288 10.16 8.11 2.21
C PHE A 288 11.17 7.48 1.24
N LEU A 289 11.42 8.10 0.09
CA LEU A 289 12.38 7.58 -0.89
C LEU A 289 13.80 7.57 -0.34
N LYS A 290 14.22 8.62 0.38
CA LYS A 290 15.55 8.65 1.02
C LYS A 290 15.74 7.46 1.95
N GLN A 291 14.74 7.15 2.77
CA GLN A 291 14.77 6.00 3.68
C GLN A 291 14.79 4.67 2.92
N ARG A 292 13.96 4.52 1.88
CA ARG A 292 13.89 3.29 1.07
C ARG A 292 15.15 3.05 0.23
N THR A 293 15.68 4.09 -0.40
CA THR A 293 16.92 4.05 -1.20
C THR A 293 18.10 3.61 -0.34
N ARG A 294 18.25 4.14 0.88
CA ARG A 294 19.32 3.71 1.80
C ARG A 294 19.26 2.20 2.10
N ALA A 295 18.06 1.67 2.34
CA ALA A 295 17.87 0.23 2.56
C ALA A 295 18.14 -0.62 1.30
N MET A 296 17.98 -0.06 0.09
CA MET A 296 18.27 -0.76 -1.17
C MET A 296 19.74 -0.67 -1.57
N GLU A 297 20.39 0.47 -1.39
CA GLU A 297 21.75 0.75 -1.89
C GLU A 297 22.85 -0.01 -1.14
N SER A 298 22.70 -0.20 0.17
CA SER A 298 23.63 -0.98 1.02
C SER A 298 23.76 -2.47 0.65
N GLY A 299 23.01 -2.95 -0.34
CA GLY A 299 23.11 -4.31 -0.87
C GLY A 299 24.23 -4.57 -1.89
N ASN A 300 25.08 -3.59 -2.25
CA ASN A 300 26.10 -3.74 -3.31
C ASN A 300 27.49 -4.21 -2.84
N GLY A 301 27.62 -4.78 -1.64
CA GLY A 301 28.84 -5.47 -1.22
C GLY A 301 28.91 -6.89 -1.81
N SER A 302 29.78 -7.08 -2.79
CA SER A 302 30.34 -8.33 -3.32
C SER A 302 30.11 -9.61 -2.52
N ASP A 303 29.41 -10.61 -3.08
CA ASP A 303 30.00 -11.93 -3.41
C ASP A 303 28.95 -12.86 -4.07
N ASP A 304 28.94 -12.86 -5.41
CA ASP A 304 28.45 -13.95 -6.26
C ASP A 304 29.45 -15.12 -6.24
N THR A 305 29.83 -15.59 -5.06
CA THR A 305 30.71 -16.75 -4.95
C THR A 305 29.85 -17.99 -4.81
N PHE A 306 29.56 -18.61 -5.96
CA PHE A 306 29.11 -20.00 -6.05
C PHE A 306 30.03 -20.88 -5.19
N VAL A 307 29.59 -21.22 -3.96
CA VAL A 307 30.21 -22.30 -3.20
C VAL A 307 29.45 -23.57 -3.55
N ILE A 308 30.14 -24.41 -4.30
CA ILE A 308 29.74 -25.77 -4.65
C ILE A 308 29.37 -26.51 -3.36
N SER A 309 28.13 -26.97 -3.30
CA SER A 309 27.60 -27.85 -2.27
C SER A 309 28.45 -29.11 -2.19
N ASN A 310 28.92 -29.45 -0.98
CA ASN A 310 29.26 -30.82 -0.63
C ASN A 310 28.42 -31.20 0.57
N ASP A 311 27.49 -32.13 0.34
CA ASP A 311 26.62 -32.74 1.33
C ASP A 311 27.42 -33.37 2.49
N ARG A 312 26.82 -33.31 3.69
CA ARG A 312 26.55 -34.48 4.56
C ARG A 312 25.65 -34.09 5.74
N HIS A 313 24.57 -34.88 5.90
CA HIS A 313 23.79 -35.28 7.10
C HIS A 313 23.91 -34.45 8.39
N SER A 314 22.87 -34.13 9.16
CA SER A 314 21.61 -34.84 9.47
C SER A 314 20.66 -33.96 10.31
N SER A 315 19.37 -34.38 10.36
CA SER A 315 18.33 -34.15 11.40
C SER A 315 17.86 -32.71 11.64
N GLY A 316 16.58 -32.34 11.63
CA GLY A 316 15.33 -33.09 11.82
C GLY A 316 14.51 -32.41 12.92
N LEU A 317 13.29 -31.96 12.57
CA LEU A 317 12.15 -31.55 13.43
C LEU A 317 12.20 -30.19 14.17
N HIS A 318 11.43 -29.21 13.67
CA HIS A 318 10.14 -28.72 14.20
C HIS A 318 9.89 -27.30 13.67
N ALA A 319 9.24 -27.18 12.51
CA ALA A 319 8.76 -25.88 12.03
C ALA A 319 7.43 -25.53 12.73
N SER A 320 7.44 -24.43 13.49
CA SER A 320 6.30 -23.94 14.26
C SER A 320 5.12 -23.53 13.37
N THR A 321 3.95 -24.07 13.70
CA THR A 321 2.63 -23.82 13.09
C THR A 321 2.19 -22.35 13.10
N ALA A 322 2.88 -21.46 13.83
CA ALA A 322 2.49 -20.07 14.03
C ALA A 322 2.57 -19.17 12.78
N LEU A 323 3.41 -19.49 11.78
CA LEU A 323 3.51 -18.67 10.56
C LEU A 323 2.33 -18.86 9.59
N ARG A 324 1.52 -19.92 9.74
CA ARG A 324 0.38 -20.18 8.84
C ARG A 324 -0.81 -19.24 9.03
N SER A 325 -1.00 -18.68 10.23
CA SER A 325 -2.19 -17.83 10.51
C SER A 325 -1.96 -16.34 10.23
N LEU A 326 -0.71 -15.89 10.10
CA LEU A 326 -0.39 -14.45 9.96
C LEU A 326 -0.45 -13.95 8.50
N PHE A 327 -0.48 -14.84 7.50
CA PHE A 327 -0.26 -14.44 6.09
C PHE A 327 -1.40 -14.82 5.13
N CYS A 328 -2.56 -15.24 5.62
CA CYS A 328 -3.68 -15.63 4.77
C CYS A 328 -4.99 -15.03 5.28
N THR A 329 -5.37 -13.88 4.72
CA THR A 329 -6.70 -13.56 4.16
C THR A 329 -6.79 -12.05 3.92
N LEU A 330 -7.11 -11.64 2.68
CA LEU A 330 -8.22 -10.74 2.32
C LEU A 330 -8.08 -10.29 0.84
N PRO A 331 -9.19 -10.21 0.08
CA PRO A 331 -9.17 -9.73 -1.29
C PRO A 331 -8.99 -8.21 -1.38
N PHE A 332 -8.41 -7.77 -2.49
CA PHE A 332 -8.34 -6.37 -2.91
C PHE A 332 -9.76 -5.75 -2.87
N ASN A 333 -10.04 -4.91 -1.87
CA ASN A 333 -11.16 -3.99 -1.92
C ASN A 333 -10.70 -2.64 -1.36
N ILE A 334 -10.30 -1.74 -2.25
CA ILE A 334 -10.02 -0.35 -1.91
C ILE A 334 -11.38 0.32 -1.70
N GLY A 335 -11.96 0.11 -0.52
CA GLY A 335 -13.17 0.77 -0.05
C GLY A 335 -12.81 2.04 0.69
N PHE A 336 -12.37 3.08 -0.02
CA PHE A 336 -12.42 4.44 0.54
C PHE A 336 -13.86 4.95 0.37
N GLY A 337 -14.68 4.72 1.39
CA GLY A 337 -16.04 5.25 1.45
C GLY A 337 -16.02 6.76 1.62
N PHE A 338 -16.40 7.50 0.58
CA PHE A 338 -16.87 8.86 0.73
C PHE A 338 -18.35 8.79 1.13
N HIS A 339 -18.67 9.31 2.33
CA HIS A 339 -20.03 9.51 2.78
C HIS A 339 -20.79 10.37 1.78
N SER A 340 -21.81 9.79 1.15
CA SER A 340 -22.86 10.53 0.45
C SER A 340 -23.76 11.17 1.50
N THR A 341 -23.99 12.47 1.34
CA THR A 341 -24.94 13.29 2.07
C THR A 341 -26.32 12.62 2.12
N ALA A 342 -26.80 12.32 3.33
CA ALA A 342 -28.20 11.96 3.56
C ALA A 342 -29.00 13.26 3.69
N HIS A 343 -29.98 13.41 2.80
CA HIS A 343 -30.96 14.48 2.85
C HIS A 343 -32.00 14.17 3.92
N ASP A 344 -32.15 15.13 4.82
CA ASP A 344 -33.24 15.33 5.76
C ASP A 344 -34.63 15.18 5.10
N ARG A 345 -35.48 14.29 5.63
CA ARG A 345 -36.95 14.34 5.52
C ARG A 345 -37.62 13.71 6.74
N SER A 346 -38.12 14.62 7.57
CA SER A 346 -39.23 14.55 8.54
C SER A 346 -40.21 13.36 8.45
N ASP A 347 -40.39 12.73 9.61
CA ASP A 347 -41.64 12.40 10.32
C ASP A 347 -42.95 12.41 9.53
N VAL A 348 -43.59 11.23 9.47
CA VAL A 348 -45.05 11.06 9.59
C VAL A 348 -45.29 9.80 10.42
N ASP A 349 -45.87 10.00 11.59
CA ASP A 349 -46.48 8.97 12.45
C ASP A 349 -47.60 8.25 11.68
N ASP A 350 -47.71 6.93 11.84
CA ASP A 350 -49.01 6.24 11.80
C ASP A 350 -48.90 4.94 12.62
N ASP A 351 -49.77 4.88 13.62
CA ASP A 351 -50.10 3.75 14.47
C ASP A 351 -50.78 2.61 13.67
N ASP A 352 -50.93 1.49 14.38
CA ASP A 352 -51.95 0.45 14.25
C ASP A 352 -51.55 -0.94 13.67
N ASP A 353 -51.72 -1.90 14.59
CA ASP A 353 -52.36 -3.21 14.46
C ASP A 353 -51.59 -4.43 13.91
N GLU A 354 -51.26 -5.29 14.89
CA GLU A 354 -51.87 -6.62 15.09
C GLU A 354 -51.93 -7.59 13.87
N ILE A 355 -51.32 -8.78 14.02
CA ILE A 355 -51.99 -10.10 13.98
C ILE A 355 -50.94 -11.23 13.78
N ILE A 356 -50.89 -12.08 14.82
CA ILE A 356 -50.38 -13.47 14.97
C ILE A 356 -48.86 -13.69 15.07
#